data_AF-A0A554FLZ7-F1
#
_entry.id   AF-A0A554FLZ7-F1
#
_cell.length_a   1.000
_cell.length_b   1.000
_cell.length_c   1.000
_cell.angle_alpha   90.00
_cell.angle_beta   90.00
_cell.angle_gamma   90.00
#
_symmetry.space_group_name_H-M   'P 1'
#
loop_
_entity.id
_entity.type
_entity.pdbx_description
1 polymer ?
#
loop_
_entity_poly.entity_id
_entity_poly.type
_entity_poly.pdbx_seq_one_letter_code
_entity_poly.pdbx_strand_id
1 'polypeptide(L)' 'MIPLMAKTGNYQVANVNVRNLPDEVHRAIRIQAALHGRSTEAEIRDILERAARPEGRVKLGSFL' A
#
# COMPACT_ATOMS: atom_id res chain seq x y z
N MET A 1 16.88 -30.28 17.67
CA MET A 1 16.20 -29.20 18.41
C MET A 1 16.76 -27.86 17.93
N ILE A 2 16.14 -27.27 16.90
CA ILE A 2 16.47 -25.96 16.33
C ILE A 2 15.15 -25.16 16.38
N PRO A 3 15.10 -23.93 16.94
CA PRO A 3 13.83 -23.25 17.13
C PRO A 3 13.30 -22.61 15.83
N LEU A 4 12.02 -22.86 15.64
CA LEU A 4 11.05 -22.23 14.74
C LEU A 4 11.08 -20.69 14.87
N MET A 5 11.74 -20.01 13.93
CA MET A 5 11.47 -18.60 13.67
C MET A 5 10.67 -18.48 12.37
N ALA A 6 9.45 -18.01 12.58
CA ALA A 6 8.36 -17.96 11.64
C ALA A 6 8.59 -16.99 10.49
N LYS A 7 7.93 -17.30 9.38
CA LYS A 7 7.70 -16.48 8.19
C LYS A 7 8.90 -16.22 7.27
N THR A 8 9.24 -17.26 6.51
CA THR A 8 9.45 -17.08 5.06
C THR A 8 8.10 -16.79 4.39
N GLY A 9 7.50 -15.64 4.71
CA GLY A 9 6.46 -15.09 3.86
C GLY A 9 7.21 -14.28 2.81
N ASN A 10 7.40 -14.84 1.61
CA ASN A 10 8.04 -14.13 0.51
C ASN A 10 7.51 -12.68 0.47
N TYR A 11 8.36 -11.69 0.75
CA TYR A 11 8.09 -10.31 0.39
C TYR A 11 8.19 -10.25 -1.14
N GLN A 12 7.19 -10.81 -1.82
CA GLN A 12 7.03 -10.60 -3.25
C GLN A 12 6.70 -9.13 -3.40
N VAL A 13 7.66 -8.37 -3.91
CA VAL A 13 7.46 -6.97 -4.25
C VAL A 13 6.46 -6.97 -5.40
N ALA A 14 5.20 -6.65 -5.09
CA ALA A 14 4.15 -6.51 -6.10
C ALA A 14 4.31 -5.16 -6.80
N ASN A 15 4.38 -5.17 -8.12
CA ASN A 15 4.38 -3.96 -8.94
C ASN A 15 3.01 -3.78 -9.61
N VAL A 16 2.53 -2.55 -9.68
CA VAL A 16 1.25 -2.18 -10.31
C VAL A 16 1.53 -1.13 -11.36
N ASN A 17 1.04 -1.36 -12.59
CA ASN A 17 1.06 -0.38 -13.67
C ASN A 17 -0.36 0.14 -13.89
N VAL A 18 -0.58 1.45 -13.72
CA VAL A 18 -1.87 2.10 -13.96
C VAL A 18 -1.84 2.74 -15.35
N ARG A 19 -2.65 2.21 -16.28
CA ARG A 19 -2.71 2.70 -17.66
C ARG A 19 -3.75 3.81 -17.79
N ASN A 20 -3.47 4.78 -18.68
CA ASN A 20 -4.37 5.88 -19.02
C ASN A 20 -4.87 6.67 -17.81
N LEU A 21 -4.02 6.85 -16.78
CA LEU A 21 -4.35 7.67 -15.63
C LEU A 21 -4.50 9.13 -16.09
N PRO A 22 -5.64 9.80 -15.84
CA PRO A 22 -5.81 11.19 -16.23
C PRO A 22 -4.70 12.08 -15.62
N ASP A 23 -4.19 13.02 -16.41
CA ASP A 23 -3.06 13.87 -16.00
C ASP A 23 -3.40 14.70 -14.75
N GLU A 24 -4.65 15.12 -14.60
CA GLU A 24 -5.11 15.85 -13.42
C GLU A 24 -4.98 15.02 -12.14
N VAL A 25 -5.23 13.70 -12.22
CA VAL A 25 -5.10 12.79 -11.07
C VAL A 25 -3.64 12.60 -10.70
N HIS A 26 -2.78 12.37 -11.68
CA HIS A 26 -1.33 12.24 -11.42
C HIS A 26 -0.75 13.53 -10.83
N ARG A 27 -1.19 14.70 -11.33
CA ARG A 27 -0.78 16.00 -10.79
C ARG A 27 -1.26 16.22 -9.36
N ALA A 28 -2.52 15.89 -9.05
CA ALA A 28 -3.06 15.99 -7.71
C ALA A 28 -2.25 15.15 -6.71
N ILE A 29 -1.94 13.90 -7.06
CA ILE A 29 -1.13 13.01 -6.21
C ILE A 29 0.28 13.59 -6.00
N ARG A 30 0.91 14.15 -7.04
CA ARG A 30 2.24 14.78 -6.91
C ARG A 30 2.22 15.97 -5.94
N ILE A 31 1.18 16.79 -6.00
CA ILE A 31 1.00 17.91 -5.06
C ILE A 31 0.80 17.38 -3.64
N GLN A 32 -0.05 16.38 -3.45
CA GLN A 32 -0.25 15.72 -2.15
C GLN A 32 1.06 15.17 -1.57
N ALA A 33 1.85 14.49 -2.39
CA ALA A 33 3.15 13.96 -1.99
C ALA A 33 4.12 15.06 -1.53
N ALA A 34 4.17 16.18 -2.25
CA ALA A 34 4.99 17.34 -1.89
C ALA A 34 4.53 17.95 -0.56
N LEU A 35 3.22 18.07 -0.33
CA LEU A 35 2.65 18.55 0.93
C LEU A 35 2.99 17.62 2.11
N HIS A 36 3.04 16.30 1.88
CA HIS A 36 3.43 15.31 2.90
C HIS A 36 4.95 15.11 3.01
N GLY A 37 5.76 15.81 2.22
CA GLY A 37 7.22 15.70 2.25
C GLY A 37 7.76 14.32 1.83
N ARG A 38 7.06 13.60 0.93
CA ARG A 38 7.47 12.28 0.42
C ARG A 38 7.40 12.18 -1.09
N SER A 39 7.91 11.08 -1.65
CA SER A 39 7.85 10.85 -3.10
C SER A 39 6.42 10.52 -3.55
N THR A 40 6.12 10.80 -4.83
CA THR A 40 4.84 10.43 -5.45
C THR A 40 4.55 8.93 -5.31
N GLU A 41 5.56 8.08 -5.47
CA GLU A 41 5.41 6.63 -5.30
C GLU A 41 5.05 6.25 -3.86
N ALA A 42 5.67 6.90 -2.87
CA ALA A 42 5.32 6.70 -1.47
C ALA A 42 3.88 7.14 -1.18
N GLU A 43 3.43 8.25 -1.76
CA GLU A 43 2.05 8.71 -1.67
C GLU A 43 1.07 7.71 -2.29
N ILE A 44 1.34 7.22 -3.50
CA ILE A 44 0.50 6.23 -4.20
C ILE A 44 0.37 4.96 -3.35
N ARG A 45 1.50 4.45 -2.82
CA ARG A 45 1.51 3.24 -1.98
C ARG A 45 0.62 3.42 -0.75
N ASP A 46 0.72 4.57 -0.11
CA ASP A 46 -0.01 4.88 1.10
C ASP A 46 -1.52 5.11 0.85
N ILE A 47 -1.90 5.73 -0.27
CA ILE A 47 -3.29 5.81 -0.73
C ILE A 47 -3.86 4.40 -0.95
N LEU A 48 -3.12 3.54 -1.65
CA LEU A 48 -3.54 2.16 -1.92
C LEU A 48 -3.66 1.34 -0.63
N GLU A 49 -2.75 1.51 0.34
CA GLU A 49 -2.83 0.82 1.63
C GLU A 49 -4.07 1.24 2.42
N ARG A 50 -4.32 2.56 2.53
CA ARG A 50 -5.51 3.11 3.19
C ARG A 50 -6.80 2.64 2.52
N ALA A 51 -6.85 2.65 1.19
CA ALA A 51 -8.01 2.19 0.43
C ALA A 51 -8.26 0.68 0.56
N ALA A 52 -7.20 -0.13 0.61
CA ALA A 52 -7.33 -1.59 0.73
C ALA A 52 -7.67 -2.06 2.15
N ARG A 53 -7.28 -1.27 3.17
CA ARG A 53 -7.49 -1.57 4.60
C ARG A 53 -8.23 -0.41 5.28
N PRO A 54 -9.51 -0.19 4.96
CA PRO A 54 -10.30 0.80 5.69
C PRO A 54 -10.33 0.42 7.17
N GLU A 55 -10.07 1.40 8.03
CA GLU A 55 -10.17 1.25 9.48
C GLU A 55 -11.55 0.68 9.84
N GLY A 56 -11.59 -0.52 10.45
CA GLY A 56 -12.84 -1.22 10.76
C GLY A 56 -13.05 -2.56 10.05
N ARG A 57 -12.16 -3.02 9.17
CA ARG A 57 -12.18 -4.43 8.73
C ARG A 57 -11.81 -5.35 9.89
N VAL A 58 -12.82 -5.86 10.59
CA VAL A 58 -12.70 -7.02 11.48
C VAL A 58 -12.11 -8.16 10.65
N LYS A 59 -10.96 -8.69 11.07
CA LYS A 59 -10.40 -9.92 10.50
C LYS A 59 -11.35 -11.06 10.88
N LEU A 60 -12.32 -11.35 10.01
CA LEU A 60 -13.26 -12.47 10.15
C LEU A 60 -12.56 -13.84 10.26
N GLY A 61 -11.26 -13.93 10.01
CA GLY A 61 -10.44 -15.13 10.16
C GLY A 61 -9.60 -15.22 11.45
N SER A 62 -9.88 -14.41 12.48
CA SER A 62 -9.17 -14.49 13.78
C SER A 62 -10.04 -15.04 14.92
N PHE A 63 -11.22 -15.59 14.59
CA PHE A 63 -12.22 -16.08 15.54
C PHE A 63 -12.39 -17.60 15.54
N LEU A 64 -11.47 -18.38 14.98
CA LEU A 64 -11.47 -19.85 15.07
C LEU A 64 -10.10 -20.36 15.47
#